data_AF-A0AAV7HC09-F1
#
_entry.id   AF-A0AAV7HC09-F1
#
_cell.length_a   1.000
_cell.length_b   1.000
_cell.length_c   1.000
_cell.angle_alpha   90.00
_cell.angle_beta   90.00
_cell.angle_gamma   90.00
#
_symmetry.space_group_name_H-M   'P 1'
#
loop_
_entity.id
_entity.type
_entity.pdbx_description
1 polymer ?
#
loop_
_entity_poly.entity_id
_entity_poly.type
_entity_poly.pdbx_seq_one_letter_code
_entity_poly.pdbx_strand_id
1 'polypeptide(L)'
;MKYIVVTITLAIPSPTASDDHQTKNAYAMADLAGAHVLTEDELDSCSLQTAINNVLGDNNLMEEMSEKARRASRPNAASHIAESILSILD
;
A
#
# COMPACT_ATOMS: atom_id res chain seq x y z
N MET A 1 11.76 -17.96 -13.52
CA MET A 1 11.92 -17.59 -12.10
C MET A 1 11.32 -16.19 -11.94
N LYS A 2 10.03 -16.09 -11.59
CA LYS A 2 9.33 -14.82 -11.42
C LYS A 2 9.74 -14.26 -10.05
N TYR A 3 10.58 -13.23 -10.03
CA TYR A 3 10.87 -12.49 -8.81
C TYR A 3 9.54 -11.96 -8.26
N ILE A 4 9.13 -12.46 -7.10
CA ILE A 4 8.06 -11.85 -6.33
C ILE A 4 8.75 -10.72 -5.56
N VAL A 5 8.51 -9.48 -5.99
CA VAL A 5 8.82 -8.31 -5.17
C VAL A 5 7.78 -8.31 -4.05
N VAL A 6 8.21 -8.61 -2.83
CA VAL A 6 7.39 -8.49 -1.63
C VAL A 6 7.50 -7.04 -1.17
N THR A 7 6.45 -6.24 -1.39
CA THR A 7 6.44 -4.83 -0.98
C THR A 7 5.82 -4.73 0.41
N ILE A 8 6.68 -4.60 1.43
CA ILE A 8 6.26 -4.15 2.75
C ILE A 8 6.02 -2.64 2.65
N THR A 9 4.80 -2.18 2.90
CA THR A 9 4.45 -0.76 2.84
C THR A 9 4.12 -0.25 4.23
N LEU A 10 4.93 0.71 4.68
CA LEU A 10 4.62 1.61 5.78
C LEU A 10 4.24 2.96 5.18
N ALA A 11 2.98 3.35 5.32
CA ALA A 11 2.49 4.60 4.77
C ALA A 11 2.52 5.71 5.84
N ILE A 12 3.23 6.80 5.55
CA ILE A 12 3.28 8.00 6.36
C ILE A 12 2.63 9.13 5.55
N PRO A 13 1.30 9.30 5.65
CA PRO A 13 0.60 10.32 4.88
C PRO A 13 0.93 11.72 5.42
N SER A 14 1.24 12.66 4.52
CA SER A 14 1.36 14.07 4.92
C SER A 14 -0.03 14.68 5.13
N PRO A 15 -0.29 15.30 6.29
CA PRO A 15 -1.57 15.91 6.63
C PRO A 15 -1.87 17.18 5.82
N THR A 16 -0.86 17.72 5.11
CA THR A 16 -0.98 18.96 4.32
C THR A 16 -1.37 18.73 2.86
N ALA A 17 -1.49 17.48 2.42
CA ALA A 17 -1.95 17.17 1.07
C ALA A 17 -3.42 17.60 0.87
N SER A 18 -3.74 18.11 -0.32
CA SER A 18 -5.09 18.58 -0.67
C SER A 18 -6.18 17.59 -0.20
N ASP A 19 -7.11 18.09 0.62
CA ASP A 19 -8.31 17.39 1.09
C ASP A 19 -8.06 16.02 1.80
N ASP A 20 -6.90 15.89 2.47
CA ASP A 20 -6.51 14.70 3.25
C ASP A 20 -6.47 13.40 2.42
N HIS A 21 -6.24 13.54 1.11
CA HIS A 21 -6.26 12.41 0.18
C HIS A 21 -5.15 11.39 0.44
N GLN A 22 -4.01 11.82 0.99
CA GLN A 22 -2.93 10.88 1.31
C GLN A 22 -3.31 9.93 2.44
N THR A 23 -3.99 10.43 3.48
CA THR A 23 -4.49 9.60 4.59
C THR A 23 -5.53 8.62 4.10
N LYS A 24 -6.49 9.07 3.28
CA LYS A 24 -7.51 8.21 2.65
C LYS A 24 -6.87 7.09 1.81
N ASN A 25 -5.84 7.42 1.02
CA ASN A 25 -5.11 6.43 0.22
C ASN A 25 -4.33 5.44 1.09
N ALA A 26 -3.70 5.92 2.17
CA ALA A 26 -2.97 5.07 3.10
C ALA A 26 -3.89 4.04 3.77
N TYR A 27 -5.05 4.47 4.28
CA TYR A 27 -6.04 3.56 4.86
C TYR A 27 -6.68 2.64 3.81
N ALA A 28 -6.97 3.12 2.59
CA ALA A 28 -7.45 2.26 1.51
C ALA A 28 -6.44 1.16 1.16
N MET A 29 -5.13 1.46 1.22
CA MET A 29 -4.07 0.46 1.02
C MET A 29 -3.91 -0.47 2.23
N ALA A 30 -4.16 0.01 3.45
CA ALA A 30 -4.20 -0.85 4.64
C ALA A 30 -5.30 -1.91 4.52
N ASP A 31 -6.51 -1.47 4.13
CA ASP A 31 -7.67 -2.34 3.96
C ASP A 31 -7.48 -3.32 2.79
N LEU A 32 -6.97 -2.83 1.66
CA LEU A 32 -6.88 -3.60 0.42
C LEU A 32 -5.63 -4.50 0.35
N ALA A 33 -4.49 -4.00 0.80
CA ALA A 33 -3.18 -4.62 0.61
C ALA A 33 -2.48 -5.00 1.92
N GLY A 34 -3.09 -4.73 3.08
CA GLY A 34 -2.51 -5.03 4.39
C GLY A 34 -1.37 -4.09 4.78
N ALA A 35 -1.28 -2.89 4.21
CA ALA A 35 -0.29 -1.89 4.60
C ALA A 35 -0.44 -1.48 6.07
N HIS A 36 0.68 -1.16 6.73
CA HIS A 36 0.65 -0.51 8.05
C HIS A 36 0.69 1.01 7.85
N VAL A 37 -0.17 1.74 8.56
CA VAL A 37 -0.24 3.20 8.49
C VAL A 37 0.34 3.74 9.78
N LEU A 38 1.27 4.68 9.66
CA LEU A 38 1.84 5.42 10.77
C LEU A 38 1.66 6.90 10.45
N THR A 39 0.76 7.58 11.17
CA THR A 39 0.48 8.99 10.91
C THR A 39 1.64 9.87 11.39
N GLU A 40 1.71 11.13 10.91
CA GLU A 40 2.77 12.06 11.33
C GLU A 40 2.77 12.32 12.85
N ASP A 41 1.58 12.36 13.47
CA ASP A 41 1.43 12.52 14.92
C ASP A 41 1.92 11.30 15.72
N GLU A 42 1.90 10.11 15.11
CA GLU A 42 2.40 8.85 15.69
C GLU A 42 3.87 8.57 15.34
N LEU A 43 4.44 9.33 14.40
CA LEU A 43 5.76 9.07 13.85
C LEU A 43 6.85 9.62 14.76
N ASP A 44 7.63 8.71 15.32
CA ASP A 44 8.92 8.99 15.91
C ASP A 44 9.91 7.84 15.62
N SER A 45 11.15 7.97 16.11
CA SER A 45 12.18 6.96 15.86
C SER A 45 11.85 5.60 16.49
N CYS A 46 11.16 5.59 17.63
CA CYS A 46 10.79 4.37 18.35
C CYS A 46 9.58 3.69 17.70
N SER A 47 8.54 4.46 17.32
CA SER A 47 7.35 3.92 16.65
C SER A 47 7.70 3.34 15.27
N LEU A 48 8.55 4.03 14.50
CA LEU A 48 9.05 3.53 13.23
C LEU A 48 9.86 2.23 13.38
N GLN A 49 10.81 2.21 14.33
CA GLN A 49 11.61 1.01 14.59
C GLN A 49 10.75 -0.16 15.03
N THR A 50 9.75 0.09 15.88
CA THR A 50 8.81 -0.93 16.36
C THR A 50 7.98 -1.49 15.21
N ALA A 51 7.42 -0.63 14.36
CA ALA A 51 6.66 -1.05 13.19
C ALA A 51 7.50 -1.93 12.24
N ILE A 52 8.74 -1.53 11.96
CA ILE A 52 9.66 -2.31 11.12
C ILE A 52 9.96 -3.67 11.76
N ASN A 53 10.31 -3.70 13.05
CA ASN A 53 10.65 -4.94 13.74
C ASN A 53 9.46 -5.90 13.87
N ASN A 54 8.25 -5.38 14.06
CA ASN A 54 7.04 -6.19 14.11
C ASN A 54 6.78 -6.90 12.78
N VAL A 55 6.95 -6.18 11.66
CA VAL A 55 6.76 -6.79 10.34
C VAL A 55 7.90 -7.77 10.03
N LEU A 56 9.16 -7.37 10.21
CA LEU A 56 10.30 -8.23 9.89
C LEU A 56 10.46 -9.44 10.83
N GLY A 57 9.94 -9.33 12.06
CA GLY A 57 10.01 -10.37 13.08
C GLY A 57 8.92 -11.43 12.96
N ASP A 58 7.90 -11.22 12.13
CA ASP A 58 6.77 -12.13 11.94
C ASP A 58 6.64 -12.57 10.47
N ASN A 59 7.14 -13.77 10.18
CA ASN A 59 7.07 -14.35 8.84
C ASN A 59 5.63 -14.56 8.35
N ASN A 60 4.69 -14.88 9.25
CA ASN A 60 3.30 -15.10 8.87
C ASN A 60 2.66 -13.77 8.44
N LEU A 61 2.93 -12.70 9.20
CA LEU A 61 2.49 -11.36 8.85
C LEU A 61 3.06 -10.91 7.50
N MET A 62 4.36 -11.13 7.26
CA MET A 62 4.97 -10.81 5.96
C MET A 62 4.33 -11.57 4.79
N GLU A 63 4.06 -12.87 4.97
CA GLU A 63 3.42 -13.69 3.95
C GLU A 63 1.98 -13.21 3.68
N GLU A 64 1.22 -12.90 4.73
CA GLU A 64 -0.13 -12.34 4.61
C GLU A 64 -0.15 -11.00 3.87
N MET A 65 0.73 -10.06 4.25
CA MET A 65 0.86 -8.76 3.59
C MET A 65 1.26 -8.93 2.11
N SER A 66 2.19 -9.84 1.83
CA SER A 66 2.63 -10.17 0.47
C SER A 66 1.48 -10.69 -0.40
N GLU A 67 0.68 -11.62 0.13
CA GLU A 67 -0.48 -12.15 -0.58
C GLU A 67 -1.54 -11.07 -0.84
N LYS A 68 -1.85 -10.25 0.17
CA LYS A 68 -2.82 -9.16 0.04
C LYS A 68 -2.38 -8.14 -1.01
N ALA A 69 -1.12 -7.67 -0.94
CA ALA A 69 -0.55 -6.76 -1.93
C ALA A 69 -0.61 -7.36 -3.35
N ARG A 70 -0.32 -8.65 -3.50
CA ARG A 70 -0.41 -9.33 -4.80
C ARG A 70 -1.85 -9.38 -5.33
N ARG A 71 -2.83 -9.69 -4.49
CA ARG A 71 -4.26 -9.70 -4.88
C ARG A 71 -4.77 -8.30 -5.21
N ALA A 72 -4.29 -7.28 -4.51
CA ALA A 72 -4.61 -5.88 -4.76
C ALA A 72 -4.00 -5.34 -6.07
N SER A 73 -2.93 -5.96 -6.56
CA SER A 73 -2.21 -5.48 -7.74
C SER A 73 -3.07 -5.50 -9.00
N ARG A 74 -3.01 -4.42 -9.78
CA ARG A 74 -3.66 -4.28 -11.08
C ARG A 74 -2.62 -4.07 -12.18
N PRO A 75 -1.88 -5.12 -12.60
CA PRO A 75 -0.75 -4.98 -13.52
C PRO A 75 -1.14 -4.43 -14.90
N ASN A 76 -2.39 -4.61 -15.33
CA ASN A 76 -2.90 -4.14 -16.62
C ASN A 76 -3.77 -2.87 -16.49
N ALA A 77 -3.68 -2.13 -15.39
CA ALA A 77 -4.52 -0.96 -15.14
C ALA A 77 -4.47 0.06 -16.29
N ALA A 78 -3.27 0.36 -16.79
CA ALA A 78 -3.09 1.30 -17.91
C ALA A 78 -3.81 0.82 -19.18
N SER A 79 -3.67 -0.46 -19.53
CA SER A 79 -4.34 -1.04 -20.70
C SER A 79 -5.87 -0.99 -20.56
N HIS A 80 -6.41 -1.37 -19.39
CA HIS A 80 -7.86 -1.30 -19.14
C HIS A 80 -8.40 0.13 -19.24
N ILE A 81 -7.64 1.12 -18.77
CA ILE A 81 -8.02 2.54 -18.91
C ILE A 81 -8.04 2.94 -20.39
N ALA A 82 -7.01 2.58 -21.16
CA ALA A 82 -6.95 2.88 -22.59
C ALA A 82 -8.12 2.24 -23.36
N GLU A 83 -8.43 0.98 -23.10
CA GLU A 83 -9.59 0.29 -23.69
C GLU A 83 -10.91 0.97 -23.32
N SER A 84 -11.07 1.40 -22.06
CA SER A 84 -12.27 2.10 -21.59
C SER A 84 -12.45 3.48 -22.24
N ILE A 85 -11.35 4.16 -22.58
CA ILE A 85 -11.42 5.43 -23.30
C ILE A 85 -11.82 5.20 -24.76
N LEU A 86 -11.22 4.19 -25.41
CA LEU A 86 -11.52 3.87 -26.80
C LEU A 86 -12.98 3.46 -27.00
N SER A 87 -13.57 2.71 -26.06
CA SER A 87 -14.98 2.28 -26.15
C SER A 87 -16.01 3.41 -26.03
N ILE A 88 -15.61 4.60 -25.58
CA ILE A 88 -16.47 5.79 -25.51
C ILE A 88 -16.44 6.57 -26.84
N LEU A 89 -15.44 6.32 -27.69
CA LEU A 89 -15.25 7.00 -28.98
C LEU A 89 -15.95 6.28 -30.16
N ASP A 90 -16.41 5.05 -29.94
CA ASP A 90 -17.27 4.27 -30.85
C ASP A 90 -18.76 4.64 -30.69
#